data_AF-A0A5J4Q2L7-F1
#
_entry.id   AF-A0A5J4Q2L7-F1
#
_cell.length_a   1.000
_cell.length_b   1.000
_cell.length_c   1.000
_cell.angle_alpha   90.00
_cell.angle_beta   90.00
_cell.angle_gamma   90.00
#
_symmetry.space_group_name_H-M   'P 1'
#
loop_
_entity.id
_entity.type
_entity.pdbx_description
1 polymer ?
#
loop_
_entity_poly.entity_id
_entity_poly.type
_entity_poly.pdbx_seq_one_letter_code
_entity_poly.pdbx_strand_id
1 'polypeptide(L)' 'VILTLYQTRLNMRQLQELTRFECPVAVYRRSEGNKSDNQKYKRCVIISKDAQPWNIFDVEEEQVLS' A
#
# COMPACT_ATOMS: atom_id res chain seq x y z
N VAL A 1 -16.02 33.80 -3.56
CA VAL A 1 -16.81 32.54 -3.42
C VAL A 1 -16.71 31.64 -4.66
N ILE A 2 -16.99 32.14 -5.87
CA ILE A 2 -16.92 31.30 -7.09
C ILE A 2 -15.47 30.82 -7.37
N LEU A 3 -14.49 31.71 -7.24
CA LEU A 3 -13.07 31.37 -7.42
C LEU A 3 -12.57 30.33 -6.41
N THR A 4 -12.95 30.47 -5.14
CA THR A 4 -12.57 29.52 -4.08
C THR A 4 -13.20 28.14 -4.32
N LEU A 5 -14.47 28.08 -4.74
CA LEU A 5 -15.12 26.81 -5.10
C LEU A 5 -14.45 26.12 -6.30
N TYR A 6 -14.05 26.89 -7.30
CA TYR A 6 -13.34 26.37 -8.47
C TYR A 6 -11.98 25.78 -8.08
N GLN A 7 -11.21 26.52 -7.27
CA GLN A 7 -9.91 26.06 -6.78
C GLN A 7 -10.03 24.78 -5.95
N THR A 8 -11.01 24.69 -5.05
CA THR A 8 -11.24 23.48 -4.24
C THR A 8 -11.55 22.27 -5.12
N ARG A 9 -12.38 22.42 -6.16
CA ARG A 9 -12.69 21.33 -7.09
C ARG A 9 -11.46 20.86 -7.86
N LEU A 10 -10.63 21.79 -8.32
CA LEU A 10 -9.39 21.48 -9.04
C LEU A 10 -8.41 20.72 -8.14
N ASN A 11 -8.20 21.21 -6.92
CA ASN A 11 -7.31 20.59 -5.94
C ASN A 11 -7.76 19.17 -5.57
N MET A 12 -9.06 18.94 -5.36
CA MET A 12 -9.60 17.61 -5.08
C MET A 12 -9.37 16.63 -6.23
N ARG A 13 -9.52 17.11 -7.48
CA ARG A 13 -9.26 16.28 -8.66
C ARG A 13 -7.79 15.90 -8.77
N GLN A 14 -6.88 16.85 -8.56
CA GLN A 14 -5.44 16.60 -8.57
C GLN A 14 -5.01 15.66 -7.45
N LEU A 15 -5.55 15.86 -6.24
CA LEU A 15 -5.29 14.96 -5.11
C LEU A 15 -5.75 13.54 -5.44
N GLN A 16 -6.95 13.40 -6.00
CA GLN A 16 -7.45 12.11 -6.44
C GLN A 16 -6.50 11.48 -7.46
N GLU A 17 -5.98 12.23 -8.44
CA GLU A 17 -5.01 11.76 -9.45
C GLU A 17 -3.72 11.22 -8.84
N LEU A 18 -3.17 11.91 -7.84
CA LEU A 18 -1.95 11.50 -7.17
C LEU A 18 -2.14 10.25 -6.30
N THR A 19 -3.34 10.05 -5.75
CA THR A 19 -3.63 8.93 -4.83
C THR A 19 -4.33 7.74 -5.49
N ARG A 20 -4.43 7.69 -6.84
CA ARG A 20 -5.10 6.57 -7.54
C ARG A 20 -4.28 5.28 -7.54
N PHE A 21 -2.97 5.39 -7.31
CA PHE A 21 -2.06 4.27 -7.46
C PHE A 21 -2.17 3.32 -6.27
N GLU A 22 -2.91 2.24 -6.51
CA GLU A 22 -2.86 1.03 -5.71
C GLU A 22 -1.98 0.01 -6.44
N CYS A 23 -1.01 -0.55 -5.74
CA CYS A 23 -0.19 -1.64 -6.28
C CYS A 23 -0.26 -2.85 -5.35
N PRO A 24 -0.16 -4.07 -5.90
CA PRO A 24 0.06 -5.25 -5.09
C PRO A 24 1.46 -5.18 -4.47
N VAL A 25 1.54 -5.41 -3.17
CA VAL A 25 2.79 -5.40 -2.41
C VAL A 25 2.92 -6.71 -1.64
N ALA A 26 4.09 -7.34 -1.71
CA ALA A 26 4.40 -8.52 -0.91
C ALA A 26 4.83 -8.11 0.50
N VAL A 27 4.19 -8.70 1.51
CA VAL A 27 4.51 -8.50 2.93
C VAL A 27 4.63 -9.83 3.66
N TYR A 28 5.44 -9.84 4.71
CA TYR A 28 5.55 -10.95 5.64
C TYR A 28 4.72 -10.66 6.89
N ARG A 29 3.70 -11.48 7.14
CA ARG A 29 2.86 -11.42 8.35
C ARG A 29 3.03 -12.67 9.18
N ARG A 30 2.86 -12.55 10.51
CA ARG A 30 2.79 -13.72 11.39
C ARG A 30 1.51 -14.47 11.07
N SER A 31 1.62 -15.78 10.86
CA SER A 31 0.42 -16.63 10.81
C SER A 31 -0.27 -16.57 12.17
N GLU A 32 -1.59 -16.33 12.19
CA GLU A 32 -2.44 -16.57 13.38
C GLU A 32 -2.49 -18.09 13.66
N GLY A 33 -1.37 -18.62 14.13
CA GLY A 33 -1.24 -19.97 14.67
C GLY A 33 -1.09 -19.84 16.18
N ASN A 34 -1.78 -20.70 16.92
CA ASN A 34 -1.74 -20.78 18.37
C ASN A 34 -0.30 -20.65 18.90
N LYS A 35 -0.17 -20.02 20.08
CA LYS A 35 1.07 -19.54 20.74
C LYS A 35 2.21 -20.57 20.91
N SER A 36 2.08 -21.79 20.41
CA SER A 36 3.02 -22.90 20.56
C SER A 36 3.86 -23.23 19.33
N ASP A 37 3.49 -22.78 18.12
CA ASP A 37 4.29 -23.07 16.92
C ASP A 37 5.23 -21.90 16.61
N ASN A 38 6.52 -22.22 16.49
CA ASN A 38 7.59 -21.35 16.01
C ASN A 38 7.05 -20.31 15.02
N GLN A 39 6.96 -19.04 15.45
CA GLN A 39 6.31 -17.94 14.73
C GLN A 39 6.94 -17.76 13.35
N LYS A 40 6.45 -18.51 12.37
CA LYS A 40 6.96 -18.48 11.01
C LYS A 40 6.24 -17.35 10.28
N TYR A 41 7.00 -16.34 9.88
CA TYR A 41 6.48 -15.31 8.99
C TYR A 41 6.07 -15.97 7.66
N LYS A 42 4.87 -15.65 7.18
CA LYS A 42 4.34 -16.11 5.88
C LYS A 42 4.26 -14.93 4.94
N ARG A 43 4.77 -15.11 3.71
CA ARG A 43 4.61 -14.14 2.61
C ARG A 43 3.14 -14.10 2.19
N CYS A 44 2.56 -12.92 2.11
CA CYS A 44 1.27 -12.67 1.50
C CYS A 44 1.33 -11.41 0.63
N VAL A 45 0.48 -11.34 -0.38
CA VAL A 45 0.36 -10.15 -1.23
C VAL A 45 -0.87 -9.38 -0.76
N ILE A 46 -0.69 -8.08 -0.54
CA ILE A 46 -1.74 -7.16 -0.10
C ILE A 46 -1.85 -5.99 -1.07
N ILE A 47 -2.92 -5.21 -0.97
CA ILE A 47 -3.02 -3.93 -1.66
C ILE A 47 -2.22 -2.89 -0.86
N SER A 48 -1.54 -1.97 -1.53
CA SER A 48 -0.73 -0.92 -0.88
C SER A 48 -1.51 -0.09 0.15
N LYS A 49 -2.83 0.00 0.04
CA LYS A 49 -3.73 0.64 1.03
C LYS A 49 -3.84 -0.10 2.36
N ASP A 50 -3.66 -1.42 2.36
CA ASP A 50 -3.73 -2.28 3.54
C ASP A 50 -2.39 -2.40 4.27
N ALA A 51 -1.37 -1.69 3.77
CA ALA A 51 -0.06 -1.63 4.37
C ALA A 51 -0.11 -0.90 5.72
N GLN A 52 0.50 -1.51 6.73
CA GLN A 52 0.68 -0.90 8.05
C GLN A 52 2.16 -0.57 8.28
N PRO A 53 2.49 0.46 9.08
CA PRO A 53 3.87 0.87 9.34
C PRO A 53 4.80 -0.24 9.85
N TRP A 54 4.24 -1.29 10.46
CA TRP A 54 4.99 -2.41 11.04
C TRP A 54 5.08 -3.64 10.11
N ASN A 55 4.56 -3.56 8.89
CA ASN A 55 4.67 -4.65 7.93
C ASN A 55 6.11 -4.77 7.43
N ILE A 56 6.58 -6.01 7.31
CA ILE A 56 7.88 -6.33 6.71
C ILE A 56 7.63 -6.52 5.22
N PHE A 57 8.17 -5.63 4.40
CA PHE A 57 7.98 -5.65 2.95
C PHE A 57 9.04 -6.51 2.27
N ASP A 58 8.63 -7.18 1.21
CA ASP A 58 9.51 -7.87 0.28
C ASP A 58 9.56 -7.02 -1.00
N VAL A 59 10.64 -6.26 -1.16
CA VAL A 59 10.83 -5.34 -2.29
C VAL A 59 11.79 -6.03 -3.26
N GLU A 60 11.23 -6.59 -4.33
CA GLU A 60 12.04 -7.06 -5.45
C GLU A 60 12.48 -5.83 -6.27
N GLU A 61 13.76 -5.77 -6.66
CA GLU A 61 14.22 -4.76 -7.61
C GLU A 61 13.45 -4.93 -8.92
N GLU A 62 12.82 -3.87 -9.40
CA GLU A 62 12.10 -3.86 -10.65
C GLU A 62 13.08 -4.18 -11.79
N GLN A 63 13.00 -5.40 -12.33
CA GLN A 63 13.73 -5.75 -13.54
C GLN A 63 13.09 -4.98 -14.69
N VAL A 64 13.67 -3.81 -15.00
CA VAL A 64 13.41 -3.12 -16.26
C VAL A 64 13.85 -4.08 -17.36
N LEU A 65 12.89 -4.69 -18.04
CA LEU A 65 13.14 -5.48 -19.25
C LEU A 65 13.78 -4.53 -20.28
N SER A 66 15.12 -4.62 -20.42
CA SER A 66 15.90 -3.88 -21.42
C SER A 66 15.71 -4.45 -22.81
#